data_AF-A0A0F3M851-F1
#
_entry.id   AF-A0A0F3M851-F1
#
_cell.length_a   1.000
_cell.length_b   1.000
_cell.length_c   1.000
_cell.angle_alpha   90.00
_cell.angle_beta   90.00
_cell.angle_gamma   90.00
#
_symmetry.space_group_name_H-M   'P 1'
#
loop_
_entity.id
_entity.type
_entity.pdbx_description
1 polymer ?
#
loop_
_entity_poly.entity_id
_entity_poly.type
_entity_poly.pdbx_seq_one_letter_code
_entity_poly.pdbx_strand_id
1 'polypeptide(L)'
;MLLCERHKKEKTKLPLVYNLVIYNGKEVYNAPRNLWDLFTDSMIAKQLMTSDYQLVDLQSMSNDEIVRKKHIGMLEYMLKHIHQRDMLKLWQEFLIKFKHVLILDKEKGYVYLRSFLWYTDTKLLESQQLELEQVLAKYLSEEEKGNIMRTIAANILMKAELKAGLKV
;
A
#
# COMPACT_ATOMS: atom_id res chain seq x y z
N MET A 1 -4.34 -21.47 -14.36
CA MET A 1 -3.15 -21.87 -13.60
C MET A 1 -1.93 -21.26 -14.29
N LEU A 2 -1.27 -20.31 -13.63
CA LEU A 2 -0.19 -19.48 -14.18
C LEU A 2 1.07 -20.32 -14.45
N LEU A 3 1.92 -19.86 -15.37
CA LEU A 3 3.17 -20.54 -15.77
C LEU A 3 4.03 -20.93 -14.55
N CYS A 4 4.13 -20.03 -13.56
CA CYS A 4 4.88 -20.25 -12.32
C CYS A 4 4.24 -21.32 -11.40
N GLU A 5 2.91 -21.45 -11.40
CA GLU A 5 2.20 -22.44 -10.56
C GLU A 5 2.43 -23.87 -11.07
N ARG A 6 2.47 -24.07 -12.39
CA ARG A 6 2.82 -25.36 -13.00
C ARG A 6 4.28 -25.76 -12.73
N HIS A 7 5.16 -24.77 -12.66
CA HIS A 7 6.60 -24.98 -12.45
C HIS A 7 6.96 -25.33 -10.99
N LYS A 8 6.13 -24.92 -10.03
CA LYS A 8 6.39 -25.06 -8.59
C LYS A 8 6.35 -26.49 -8.04
N LYS A 9 5.83 -27.46 -8.81
CA LYS A 9 5.63 -28.82 -8.30
C LYS A 9 6.92 -29.62 -8.12
N GLU A 10 7.99 -29.38 -8.90
CA GLU A 10 9.21 -30.22 -8.85
C GLU A 10 10.53 -29.51 -9.22
N LYS A 11 10.56 -28.19 -9.50
CA LYS A 11 11.76 -27.51 -10.02
C LYS A 11 12.12 -26.23 -9.25
N THR A 12 13.40 -26.11 -8.87
CA THR A 12 13.94 -25.04 -8.01
C THR A 12 14.29 -23.74 -8.73
N LYS A 13 14.41 -23.76 -10.07
CA LYS A 13 14.78 -22.58 -10.88
C LYS A 13 13.69 -22.26 -11.89
N LEU A 14 13.32 -20.98 -12.04
CA LEU A 14 12.30 -20.54 -13.00
C LEU A 14 12.68 -20.84 -14.46
N PRO A 15 11.71 -21.06 -15.36
CA PRO A 15 11.98 -21.23 -16.79
C PRO A 15 12.43 -19.90 -17.42
N LEU A 16 13.26 -19.97 -18.47
CA LEU A 16 13.59 -18.80 -19.28
C LEU A 16 12.32 -18.30 -19.98
N VAL A 17 12.04 -17.00 -19.85
CA VAL A 17 10.96 -16.33 -20.56
C VAL A 17 11.55 -15.48 -21.68
N TYR A 18 11.18 -15.78 -22.94
CA TYR A 18 11.56 -14.98 -24.10
C TYR A 18 10.36 -14.14 -24.55
N ASN A 19 10.49 -12.82 -24.48
CA ASN A 19 9.44 -11.90 -24.92
C ASN A 19 9.57 -11.67 -26.44
N LEU A 20 8.55 -12.03 -27.19
CA LEU A 20 8.43 -11.78 -28.62
C LEU A 20 7.24 -10.85 -28.88
N VAL A 21 7.47 -9.78 -29.62
CA VAL A 21 6.42 -8.85 -30.06
C VAL A 21 6.26 -8.98 -31.57
N ILE A 22 5.06 -9.35 -32.01
CA ILE A 22 4.68 -9.36 -33.44
C ILE A 22 3.83 -8.13 -33.68
N TYR A 23 4.37 -7.17 -34.44
CA TYR A 23 3.68 -5.94 -34.78
C TYR A 23 3.15 -6.00 -36.22
N ASN A 24 1.86 -5.74 -36.41
CA ASN A 24 1.19 -5.71 -37.71
C ASN A 24 0.46 -4.36 -37.91
N GLY A 25 1.20 -3.26 -37.80
CA GLY A 25 0.69 -1.93 -38.09
C GLY A 25 0.78 -1.57 -39.57
N LYS A 26 0.15 -0.45 -39.92
CA LYS A 26 0.23 0.12 -41.29
C LYS A 26 1.58 0.78 -41.57
N GLU A 27 2.24 1.31 -40.53
CA GLU A 27 3.52 2.00 -40.61
C GLU A 27 4.68 1.09 -40.18
N VAL A 28 5.92 1.48 -40.54
CA VAL A 28 7.13 0.78 -40.08
C VAL A 28 7.31 1.00 -38.57
N TYR A 29 7.53 -0.09 -37.83
CA TYR A 29 7.79 -0.03 -36.39
C TYR A 29 9.04 0.80 -36.09
N ASN A 30 8.88 1.87 -35.31
CA ASN A 30 9.93 2.85 -35.00
C ASN A 30 10.23 3.02 -33.51
N ALA A 31 9.59 2.26 -32.63
CA ALA A 31 9.87 2.31 -31.20
C ALA A 31 11.18 1.55 -30.85
N PRO A 32 11.87 1.91 -29.76
CA PRO A 32 13.05 1.18 -29.30
C PRO A 32 12.72 -0.28 -28.99
N ARG A 33 13.61 -1.19 -29.38
CA ARG A 33 13.50 -2.65 -29.12
C ARG A 33 14.21 -3.08 -27.84
N ASN A 34 15.10 -2.24 -27.33
CA ASN A 34 15.77 -2.46 -26.06
C ASN A 34 14.92 -1.87 -24.94
N LEU A 35 14.61 -2.67 -23.93
CA LEU A 35 13.81 -2.26 -22.78
C LEU A 35 14.37 -1.00 -22.10
N TRP A 36 15.69 -0.87 -22.01
CA TRP A 36 16.34 0.24 -21.31
C TRP A 36 16.20 1.57 -22.04
N ASP A 37 16.13 1.54 -23.37
CA ASP A 37 15.97 2.73 -24.22
C ASP A 37 14.57 3.34 -24.12
N LEU A 38 13.64 2.65 -23.45
CA LEU A 38 12.29 3.15 -23.16
C LEU A 38 12.25 4.05 -21.91
N PHE A 39 13.31 4.07 -21.10
CA PHE A 39 13.40 4.91 -19.89
C PHE A 39 14.17 6.20 -20.17
N THR A 40 13.78 7.28 -19.48
CA THR A 40 14.51 8.57 -19.55
C THR A 40 15.97 8.43 -19.16
N ASP A 41 16.27 7.57 -18.18
CA ASP A 41 17.63 7.20 -17.80
C ASP A 41 17.80 5.68 -17.91
N SER A 42 18.39 5.24 -19.02
CA SER A 42 18.60 3.84 -19.33
C SER A 42 19.63 3.17 -18.40
N MET A 43 20.59 3.94 -17.86
CA MET A 43 21.62 3.42 -16.97
C MET A 43 21.04 3.09 -15.60
N ILE A 44 20.26 4.01 -15.02
CA ILE A 44 19.59 3.79 -13.73
C ILE A 44 18.56 2.66 -13.85
N ALA A 45 17.74 2.65 -14.90
CA ALA A 45 16.74 1.61 -15.10
C ALA A 45 17.38 0.22 -15.19
N LYS A 46 18.46 0.09 -15.97
CA LYS A 46 19.21 -1.16 -16.09
C LYS A 46 19.79 -1.58 -14.76
N GLN A 47 20.51 -0.70 -14.07
CA GLN A 47 21.11 -0.99 -12.77
C GLN A 47 20.05 -1.47 -11.76
N LEU A 48 18.92 -0.77 -11.66
CA LEU A 48 17.87 -1.10 -10.69
C LEU A 48 17.18 -2.44 -11.00
N MET A 49 16.93 -2.73 -12.29
CA MET A 49 16.15 -3.90 -12.69
C MET A 49 16.98 -5.17 -12.90
N THR A 50 18.31 -5.07 -13.09
CA THR A 50 19.19 -6.24 -13.21
C THR A 50 19.93 -6.59 -11.92
N SER A 51 19.97 -5.69 -10.94
CA SER A 51 20.54 -5.98 -9.61
C SER A 51 19.59 -6.84 -8.79
N ASP A 52 20.06 -7.29 -7.63
CA ASP A 52 19.19 -7.88 -6.62
C ASP A 52 18.03 -6.94 -6.31
N TYR A 53 16.84 -7.50 -6.13
CA TYR A 53 15.68 -6.72 -5.75
C TYR A 53 15.92 -6.08 -4.38
N GLN A 54 15.42 -4.85 -4.21
CA GLN A 54 15.48 -4.19 -2.91
C GLN A 54 14.42 -4.79 -1.99
N LEU A 55 14.86 -5.58 -1.01
CA LEU A 55 13.99 -6.09 0.05
C LEU A 55 13.86 -5.05 1.17
N VAL A 56 12.66 -4.52 1.37
CA VAL A 56 12.32 -3.74 2.57
C VAL A 56 11.83 -4.70 3.64
N ASP A 57 12.76 -5.24 4.43
CA ASP A 57 12.42 -6.11 5.57
C ASP A 57 11.99 -5.27 6.78
N LEU A 58 10.68 -5.08 6.90
CA LEU A 58 10.08 -4.35 8.01
C LEU A 58 10.33 -5.01 9.37
N GLN A 59 10.51 -6.33 9.41
CA GLN A 59 10.68 -7.05 10.67
C GLN A 59 12.11 -6.93 11.22
N SER A 60 13.10 -6.81 10.34
CA SER A 60 14.49 -6.56 10.76
C SER A 60 14.76 -5.10 11.14
N MET A 61 13.97 -4.15 10.64
CA MET A 61 14.14 -2.72 10.96
C MET A 61 13.61 -2.35 12.35
N SER A 62 14.27 -1.44 13.05
CA SER A 62 13.77 -0.89 14.31
C SER A 62 12.61 0.10 14.09
N ASN A 63 11.76 0.29 15.12
CA ASN A 63 10.68 1.26 15.03
C ASN A 63 11.20 2.71 14.91
N ASP A 64 12.36 3.01 15.50
CA ASP A 64 12.93 4.36 15.46
C ASP A 64 13.46 4.71 14.07
N GLU A 65 14.07 3.74 13.36
CA GLU A 65 14.46 3.90 11.96
C GLU A 65 13.25 4.17 11.07
N ILE A 66 12.15 3.45 11.28
CA ILE A 66 10.90 3.64 10.54
C ILE A 66 10.32 5.03 10.79
N VAL A 67 10.22 5.47 12.04
CA VAL A 67 9.64 6.78 12.40
C VAL A 67 10.44 7.94 11.79
N ARG A 68 11.77 7.83 11.68
CA ARG A 68 12.64 8.85 11.05
C ARG A 68 12.32 9.08 9.57
N LYS A 69 11.71 8.12 8.88
CA LYS A 69 11.34 8.23 7.46
C LYS A 69 10.07 9.05 7.22
N LYS A 70 9.44 9.62 8.25
CA LYS A 70 8.27 10.53 8.15
C LYS A 70 7.10 9.85 7.42
N HIS A 71 6.69 10.36 6.26
CA HIS A 71 5.51 9.89 5.51
C HIS A 71 5.58 8.42 5.13
N ILE A 72 6.68 7.97 4.53
CA ILE A 72 6.83 6.56 4.19
C ILE A 72 6.97 5.70 5.45
N GLY A 73 7.53 6.28 6.52
CA GLY A 73 7.56 5.68 7.85
C GLY A 73 6.17 5.35 8.41
N MET A 74 5.15 6.17 8.13
CA MET A 74 3.77 5.89 8.55
C MET A 74 3.26 4.59 7.90
N LEU A 75 3.47 4.44 6.59
CA LEU A 75 3.09 3.25 5.84
C LEU A 75 3.85 2.02 6.32
N GLU A 76 5.17 2.12 6.42
CA GLU A 76 6.03 1.04 6.89
C GLU A 76 5.66 0.59 8.32
N TYR A 77 5.37 1.53 9.22
CA TYR A 77 4.97 1.22 10.60
C TYR A 77 3.65 0.45 10.64
N MET A 78 2.64 0.91 9.91
CA MET A 78 1.35 0.23 9.83
C MET A 78 1.49 -1.17 9.24
N LEU A 79 2.25 -1.33 8.15
CA LEU A 79 2.50 -2.64 7.53
C LEU A 79 3.26 -3.59 8.46
N LYS A 80 4.27 -3.10 9.18
CA LYS A 80 5.06 -3.91 10.11
C LYS A 80 4.18 -4.54 11.19
N HIS A 81 3.23 -3.76 11.71
CA HIS A 81 2.43 -4.11 12.88
C HIS A 81 1.01 -4.56 12.55
N ILE A 82 0.65 -4.71 11.28
CA ILE A 82 -0.73 -5.04 10.86
C ILE A 82 -1.26 -6.39 11.39
N HIS A 83 -0.36 -7.27 11.82
CA HIS A 83 -0.69 -8.57 12.40
C HIS A 83 -0.75 -8.57 13.93
N GLN A 84 -0.52 -7.43 14.59
CA GLN A 84 -0.79 -7.30 16.02
C GLN A 84 -2.26 -7.62 16.31
N ARG A 85 -2.53 -8.31 17.43
CA ARG A 85 -3.92 -8.68 17.79
C ARG A 85 -4.75 -7.46 18.21
N ASP A 86 -4.09 -6.51 18.87
CA ASP A 86 -4.73 -5.31 19.40
C ASP A 86 -4.54 -4.14 18.42
N MET A 87 -5.50 -3.99 17.51
CA MET A 87 -5.51 -2.90 16.53
C MET A 87 -5.68 -1.53 17.17
N LEU A 88 -6.38 -1.42 18.31
CA LEU A 88 -6.58 -0.15 18.99
C LEU A 88 -5.26 0.35 19.59
N LYS A 89 -4.51 -0.56 20.22
CA LYS A 89 -3.16 -0.27 20.70
C LYS A 89 -2.22 0.17 19.58
N LEU A 90 -2.25 -0.51 18.43
CA LEU A 90 -1.48 -0.10 17.25
C LEU A 90 -1.79 1.36 16.86
N TRP A 91 -3.07 1.69 16.76
CA TRP A 91 -3.50 3.06 16.41
C TRP A 91 -3.06 4.11 17.43
N GLN A 92 -3.16 3.81 18.73
CA GLN A 92 -2.68 4.70 19.79
C GLN A 92 -1.17 4.96 19.65
N GLU A 93 -0.37 3.91 19.50
CA GLU A 93 1.08 4.03 19.34
C GLU A 93 1.45 4.78 18.06
N PHE A 94 0.75 4.49 16.96
CA PHE A 94 0.93 5.15 15.67
C PHE A 94 0.70 6.66 15.77
N LEU A 95 -0.45 7.08 16.33
CA LEU A 95 -0.81 8.50 16.44
C LEU A 95 0.19 9.25 17.35
N ILE A 96 0.66 8.62 18.42
CA ILE A 96 1.69 9.19 19.30
C ILE A 96 3.00 9.39 18.54
N LYS A 97 3.49 8.36 17.84
CA LYS A 97 4.78 8.38 17.13
C LYS A 97 4.79 9.31 15.93
N PHE A 98 3.68 9.41 15.22
CA PHE A 98 3.57 10.18 13.98
C PHE A 98 2.83 11.50 14.11
N LYS A 99 2.52 11.98 15.32
CA LYS A 99 1.75 13.22 15.58
C LYS A 99 2.18 14.42 14.73
N HIS A 100 3.48 14.62 14.55
CA HIS A 100 4.02 15.74 13.77
C HIS A 100 3.86 15.56 12.26
N VAL A 101 3.90 14.31 11.79
CA VAL A 101 3.77 13.95 10.37
C VAL A 101 2.30 13.94 9.95
N LEU A 102 1.37 13.69 10.88
CA LEU A 102 -0.07 13.77 10.63
C LEU A 102 -0.52 15.15 10.14
N ILE A 103 0.17 16.23 10.56
CA ILE A 103 -0.09 17.60 10.07
C ILE A 103 0.15 17.68 8.56
N LEU A 104 1.21 17.05 8.06
CA LEU A 104 1.52 17.04 6.64
C LEU A 104 0.54 16.13 5.87
N ASP A 105 0.11 15.01 6.45
CA ASP A 105 -0.95 14.19 5.84
C ASP A 105 -2.27 14.98 5.77
N LYS A 106 -2.60 15.75 6.82
CA LYS A 106 -3.76 16.66 6.86
C LYS A 106 -3.72 17.69 5.73
N GLU A 107 -2.58 18.31 5.45
CA GLU A 107 -2.42 19.25 4.32
C GLU A 107 -2.66 18.58 2.95
N LYS A 108 -2.41 17.26 2.86
CA LYS A 108 -2.75 16.44 1.69
C LYS A 108 -4.16 15.87 1.76
N GLY A 109 -4.95 16.32 2.73
CA GLY A 109 -6.29 15.86 2.98
C GLY A 109 -6.33 14.42 3.47
N TYR A 110 -5.45 13.98 4.37
CA TYR A 110 -5.48 12.68 5.04
C TYR A 110 -5.39 11.45 4.13
N VAL A 111 -4.51 11.47 3.14
CA VAL A 111 -4.36 10.34 2.19
C VAL A 111 -3.95 9.07 2.93
N TYR A 112 -2.91 9.13 3.76
CA TYR A 112 -2.42 7.96 4.47
C TYR A 112 -3.39 7.51 5.56
N LEU A 113 -3.89 8.44 6.36
CA LEU A 113 -4.79 8.12 7.46
C LEU A 113 -6.07 7.42 6.96
N ARG A 114 -6.68 7.91 5.87
CA ARG A 114 -7.83 7.24 5.24
C ARG A 114 -7.49 5.85 4.74
N SER A 115 -6.36 5.68 4.05
CA SER A 115 -5.94 4.37 3.54
C SER A 115 -5.71 3.37 4.67
N PHE A 116 -5.11 3.80 5.77
CA PHE A 116 -4.88 2.93 6.93
C PHE A 116 -6.17 2.58 7.65
N LEU A 117 -7.06 3.54 7.91
CA LEU A 117 -8.35 3.28 8.53
C LEU A 117 -9.14 2.27 7.70
N TRP A 118 -9.22 2.49 6.38
CA TRP A 118 -9.86 1.54 5.47
C TRP A 118 -9.23 0.15 5.52
N TYR A 119 -7.91 0.06 5.62
CA TYR A 119 -7.19 -1.21 5.63
C TYR A 119 -7.38 -1.96 6.96
N THR A 120 -7.42 -1.25 8.08
CA THR A 120 -7.60 -1.83 9.42
C THR A 120 -9.06 -2.01 9.83
N ASP A 121 -10.01 -1.38 9.14
CA ASP A 121 -11.44 -1.39 9.48
C ASP A 121 -11.98 -2.81 9.62
N THR A 122 -11.69 -3.68 8.65
CA THR A 122 -12.10 -5.09 8.66
C THR A 122 -11.51 -5.93 9.81
N LYS A 123 -10.55 -5.37 10.55
CA LYS A 123 -9.89 -6.02 11.70
C LYS A 123 -10.38 -5.48 13.04
N LEU A 124 -11.28 -4.50 13.05
CA LEU A 124 -11.86 -3.90 14.24
C LEU A 124 -13.30 -4.37 14.43
N LEU A 125 -13.68 -4.65 15.67
CA LEU A 125 -15.09 -4.81 16.05
C LEU A 125 -15.78 -3.43 16.12
N GLU A 126 -17.11 -3.38 15.98
CA GLU A 126 -17.87 -2.13 16.07
C GLU A 126 -17.60 -1.35 17.38
N SER A 127 -17.47 -2.06 18.51
CA SER A 127 -17.09 -1.43 19.79
C SER A 127 -15.71 -0.78 19.75
N GLN A 128 -14.75 -1.41 19.07
CA GLN A 128 -13.39 -0.90 18.91
C GLN A 128 -13.30 0.25 17.91
N GLN A 129 -14.20 0.30 16.91
CA GLN A 129 -14.31 1.43 15.99
C GLN A 129 -14.73 2.70 16.75
N LEU A 130 -15.70 2.60 17.67
CA LEU A 130 -16.11 3.73 18.50
C LEU A 130 -14.98 4.21 19.42
N GLU A 131 -14.22 3.28 19.99
CA GLU A 131 -13.03 3.63 20.79
C GLU A 131 -11.94 4.27 19.94
N LEU A 132 -11.70 3.76 18.73
CA LEU A 132 -10.73 4.34 17.80
C LEU A 132 -11.12 5.76 17.41
N GLU A 133 -12.40 6.04 17.18
CA GLU A 133 -12.89 7.39 16.95
C GLU A 133 -12.56 8.35 18.10
N GLN A 134 -12.69 7.90 19.35
CA GLN A 134 -12.34 8.71 20.52
C GLN A 134 -10.83 8.95 20.61
N VAL A 135 -10.02 7.95 20.23
CA VAL A 135 -8.57 8.11 20.15
C VAL A 135 -8.19 9.12 19.08
N LEU A 136 -8.81 9.04 17.89
CA LEU A 136 -8.58 9.94 16.77
C LEU A 136 -9.02 11.38 17.08
N ALA A 137 -10.10 11.56 17.85
CA ALA A 137 -10.60 12.88 18.26
C ALA A 137 -9.57 13.69 19.08
N LYS A 138 -8.57 13.04 19.68
CA LYS A 138 -7.45 13.74 20.35
C LYS A 138 -6.48 14.40 19.37
N TYR A 139 -6.53 14.03 18.10
CA TYR A 139 -5.60 14.45 17.05
C TYR A 139 -6.29 15.13 15.85
N LEU A 140 -7.61 15.03 15.74
CA LEU A 140 -8.43 15.57 14.65
C LEU A 140 -9.52 16.50 15.22
N SER A 141 -9.92 17.54 14.47
CA SER A 141 -11.12 18.32 14.83
C SER A 141 -12.41 17.52 14.57
N GLU A 142 -13.52 17.94 15.17
CA GLU A 142 -14.83 17.31 14.95
C GLU A 142 -15.27 17.32 13.47
N GLU A 143 -14.95 18.40 12.74
CA GLU A 143 -15.22 18.49 11.31
C GLU A 143 -14.39 17.47 10.51
N GLU A 144 -13.11 17.36 10.83
CA GLU A 144 -12.17 16.45 10.17
C GLU A 144 -12.53 14.99 10.42
N LYS A 145 -12.86 14.68 11.68
CA LYS A 145 -13.39 13.38 12.09
C LYS A 145 -14.63 13.03 11.27
N GLY A 146 -15.61 13.91 11.24
CA GLY A 146 -16.86 13.69 10.51
C GLY A 146 -16.64 13.45 9.01
N ASN A 147 -15.70 14.15 8.40
CA ASN A 147 -15.38 14.01 6.98
C ASN A 147 -14.64 12.69 6.65
N ILE A 148 -13.68 12.30 7.50
CA ILE A 148 -12.94 11.04 7.34
C ILE A 148 -13.88 9.85 7.52
N MET A 149 -14.69 9.83 8.58
CA MET A 149 -15.61 8.72 8.86
C MET A 149 -16.70 8.59 7.80
N ARG A 150 -17.29 9.69 7.33
CA ARG A 150 -18.27 9.67 6.22
C ARG A 150 -17.67 9.12 4.93
N THR A 151 -16.43 9.47 4.61
CA THR A 151 -15.74 9.00 3.41
C THR A 151 -15.44 7.51 3.48
N ILE A 152 -15.01 7.01 4.65
CA ILE A 152 -14.78 5.58 4.87
C ILE A 152 -16.10 4.80 4.77
N ALA A 153 -17.15 5.28 5.44
CA ALA A 153 -18.48 4.65 5.38
C ALA A 153 -19.06 4.61 3.96
N ALA A 154 -18.95 5.69 3.19
CA ALA A 154 -19.39 5.74 1.80
C ALA A 154 -18.62 4.73 0.92
N ASN A 155 -17.31 4.59 1.11
CA ASN A 155 -16.48 3.62 0.39
C ASN A 155 -16.82 2.16 0.76
N ILE A 156 -17.25 1.90 2.00
CA ILE A 156 -17.73 0.59 2.44
C ILE A 156 -19.05 0.23 1.76
N LEU A 157 -20.01 1.15 1.74
CA LEU A 157 -21.32 0.97 1.09
C LEU A 157 -21.14 0.70 -0.41
N MET A 158 -20.35 1.51 -1.10
CA MET A 158 -20.05 1.32 -2.53
C MET A 158 -19.45 -0.07 -2.82
N LYS A 159 -18.61 -0.59 -1.92
CA LYS A 159 -18.05 -1.95 -2.05
C LYS A 159 -19.06 -3.05 -1.74
N ALA A 160 -19.96 -2.85 -0.78
CA ALA A 160 -21.03 -3.78 -0.49
C ALA A 160 -21.94 -3.94 -1.72
N GLU A 161 -22.25 -2.83 -2.39
CA GLU A 161 -23.02 -2.79 -3.65
C GLU A 161 -22.27 -3.49 -4.80
N LEU A 162 -20.96 -3.21 -4.99
CA LEU A 162 -20.15 -3.89 -6.00
C LEU A 162 -20.03 -5.39 -5.76
N LYS A 163 -19.88 -5.83 -4.50
CA LYS A 163 -19.85 -7.27 -4.14
C LYS A 163 -21.22 -7.93 -4.32
N ALA A 164 -22.31 -7.22 -4.07
CA ALA A 164 -23.66 -7.70 -4.33
C ALA A 164 -23.93 -7.83 -5.84
N GLY A 165 -23.39 -6.92 -6.66
CA GLY A 165 -23.49 -6.94 -8.12
C GLY A 165 -22.56 -7.94 -8.84
N LEU A 166 -21.57 -8.52 -8.15
CA LEU A 166 -20.64 -9.54 -8.68
C LEU A 166 -21.12 -10.98 -8.45
N LYS A 167 -22.34 -11.19 -7.96
CA LYS A 167 -23.04 -12.48 -7.97
C LYS A 167 -23.94 -12.57 -9.21
N VAL A 168 -23.33 -12.74 -10.39
CA VAL A 168 -24.00 -13.25 -11.61
C VAL A 168 -23.11 -14.30 -12.22
#